data_AF-A0A7Y0WAC8-F1
#
_entry.id   AF-A0A7Y0WAC8-F1
#
_cell.length_a   1.000
_cell.length_b   1.000
_cell.length_c   1.000
_cell.angle_alpha   90.00
_cell.angle_beta   90.00
_cell.angle_gamma   90.00
#
_symmetry.space_group_name_H-M   'P 1'
#
loop_
_entity.id
_entity.type
_entity.pdbx_description
1 polymer ?
#
loop_
_entity_poly.entity_id
_entity_poly.type
_entity_poly.pdbx_seq_one_letter_code
_entity_poly.pdbx_strand_id
1 'polypeptide(L)'
;MAALRKVRITEAGLEEYEIHDLLSGALLSAGIFHSRERSFAPRCRADLWVDGIVIEVKKMRPPRAALFDQVTRYASQECVRAVIVVLERSISLPATICGKPVSVLSLNALWGIAV
;
A
#
# COMPACT_ATOMS: atom_id res chain seq x y z
N MET A 1 -5.30 -4.58 -8.37
CA MET A 1 -3.84 -4.55 -8.63
C MET A 1 -3.45 -3.76 -9.88
N ALA A 2 -4.09 -3.93 -11.04
CA ALA A 2 -3.68 -3.29 -12.28
C ALA A 2 -3.61 -1.74 -12.23
N ALA A 3 -4.54 -1.08 -11.54
CA ALA A 3 -4.55 0.38 -11.40
C ALA A 3 -3.31 0.93 -10.66
N LEU A 4 -2.95 0.34 -9.52
CA LEU A 4 -1.76 0.75 -8.75
C LEU A 4 -0.45 0.55 -9.54
N ARG A 5 -0.39 -0.46 -10.42
CA ARG A 5 0.78 -0.69 -11.29
C ARG A 5 0.93 0.35 -12.40
N LYS A 6 -0.11 1.13 -12.69
CA LYS A 6 -0.06 2.21 -13.69
C LYS A 6 0.47 3.52 -13.10
N VAL A 7 0.56 3.63 -11.77
CA VAL A 7 1.12 4.81 -11.11
C VAL A 7 2.60 4.90 -11.46
N ARG A 8 2.97 5.96 -12.16
CA ARG A 8 4.36 6.33 -12.43
C ARG A 8 4.68 7.54 -11.56
N ILE A 9 5.71 7.42 -10.72
CA ILE A 9 6.28 8.56 -10.02
C ILE A 9 7.61 8.82 -10.72
N THR A 10 7.67 9.90 -11.49
CA THR A 10 8.83 10.26 -12.33
C THR A 10 9.79 11.21 -11.64
N GLU A 11 9.38 11.77 -10.50
CA GLU A 11 10.16 12.72 -9.72
C GLU A 11 10.70 12.05 -8.46
N ALA A 12 12.02 12.07 -8.30
CA ALA A 12 12.65 11.65 -7.07
C ALA A 12 12.37 12.70 -5.98
N GLY A 13 12.14 12.24 -4.75
CA GLY A 13 12.00 13.13 -3.59
C GLY A 13 10.57 13.45 -3.17
N LEU A 14 9.55 12.96 -3.87
CA LEU A 14 8.14 13.15 -3.48
C LEU A 14 7.92 12.82 -2.00
N GLU A 15 7.15 13.68 -1.34
CA GLU A 15 6.67 13.46 0.01
C GLU A 15 5.56 12.42 0.05
N GLU A 16 5.35 11.81 1.22
CA GLU A 16 4.39 10.72 1.40
C GLU A 16 2.96 11.15 0.99
N TYR A 17 2.59 12.41 1.23
CA TYR A 17 1.28 12.94 0.82
C TYR A 17 1.12 13.01 -0.70
N GLU A 18 2.18 13.33 -1.46
CA GLU A 18 2.15 13.38 -2.92
C GLU A 18 1.99 11.98 -3.50
N ILE A 19 2.64 10.98 -2.88
CA ILE A 19 2.45 9.57 -3.23
C ILE A 19 0.99 9.16 -2.98
N HIS A 20 0.39 9.59 -1.86
CA HIS A 20 -1.02 9.31 -1.57
C HIS A 20 -1.94 9.90 -2.65
N ASP A 21 -1.69 11.14 -3.07
CA ASP A 21 -2.48 11.83 -4.09
C ASP A 21 -2.37 11.15 -5.45
N LEU A 22 -1.17 10.73 -5.86
CA LEU A 22 -0.95 10.01 -7.12
C LEU A 22 -1.62 8.63 -7.13
N LEU A 23 -1.53 7.88 -6.02
CA LEU A 23 -2.22 6.60 -5.88
C LEU A 23 -3.74 6.78 -5.91
N SER A 24 -4.26 7.79 -5.20
CA SER A 24 -5.68 8.16 -5.19
C SER A 24 -6.18 8.49 -6.59
N GLY A 25 -5.47 9.39 -7.30
CA GLY A 25 -5.80 9.78 -8.66
C GLY A 25 -5.81 8.59 -9.63
N ALA A 26 -4.83 7.69 -9.53
CA ALA A 26 -4.78 6.50 -10.37
C ALA A 26 -5.94 5.53 -10.10
N LEU A 27 -6.32 5.34 -8.83
CA LEU A 27 -7.50 4.54 -8.47
C LEU A 27 -8.78 5.15 -9.06
N LEU A 28 -8.98 6.45 -8.88
CA LEU A 28 -10.16 7.16 -9.42
C LEU A 28 -10.20 7.13 -10.95
N SER A 29 -9.06 7.33 -11.64
CA SER A 29 -8.97 7.22 -13.10
C SER A 29 -9.32 5.82 -13.63
N ALA A 30 -9.16 4.80 -12.79
CA ALA A 30 -9.54 3.42 -13.08
C ALA A 30 -10.97 3.08 -12.63
N GLY A 31 -11.74 4.07 -12.14
CA GLY A 31 -13.10 3.86 -11.63
C GLY A 31 -13.15 3.15 -10.26
N ILE A 32 -12.04 3.14 -9.52
CA ILE A 32 -11.93 2.49 -8.21
C ILE A 32 -12.13 3.54 -7.11
N PHE A 33 -13.30 3.53 -6.51
CA PHE A 33 -13.61 4.35 -5.35
C PHE A 33 -12.87 3.85 -4.10
N HIS A 34 -12.43 4.78 -3.28
CA HIS A 34 -11.66 4.48 -2.08
C HIS A 34 -11.86 5.55 -1.01
N SER A 35 -11.49 5.24 0.23
CA SER A 35 -11.46 6.20 1.34
C SER A 35 -10.02 6.44 1.77
N ARG A 36 -9.65 7.70 2.00
CA ARG A 36 -8.34 8.04 2.59
C ARG A 36 -8.40 7.97 4.11
N GLU A 37 -7.27 7.60 4.73
CA GLU A 37 -7.07 7.63 6.18
C GLU A 37 -8.19 6.95 7.00
N ARG A 38 -8.76 5.87 6.45
CA ARG A 38 -9.93 5.23 7.04
C ARG A 38 -9.51 4.42 8.26
N SER A 39 -10.04 4.78 9.42
CA SER A 39 -10.04 3.91 10.60
C SER A 39 -10.98 2.72 10.37
N PHE A 40 -10.50 1.50 10.62
CA PHE A 40 -11.27 0.27 10.39
C PHE A 40 -11.27 -0.70 11.56
N ALA A 41 -10.40 -0.48 12.56
CA ALA A 41 -10.37 -1.18 13.84
C ALA A 41 -9.59 -0.32 14.86
N PRO A 42 -9.63 -0.62 16.17
CA PRO A 42 -8.82 0.08 17.16
C PRO A 42 -7.33 0.07 16.78
N ARG A 43 -6.72 1.26 16.74
CA ARG A 43 -5.31 1.46 16.36
C ARG A 43 -4.96 0.97 14.94
N CYS A 44 -5.95 0.90 14.05
CA CYS A 44 -5.78 0.50 12.66
C CYS A 44 -6.41 1.54 11.73
N ARG A 45 -5.55 2.19 10.96
CA ARG A 45 -5.92 3.20 9.97
C ARG A 45 -5.18 2.89 8.68
N ALA A 46 -5.93 2.81 7.57
CA ALA A 46 -5.37 2.59 6.24
C ALA A 46 -5.10 3.94 5.58
N ASP A 47 -3.97 4.09 4.88
CA ASP A 47 -3.72 5.28 4.07
C ASP A 47 -4.77 5.40 2.96
N LEU A 48 -5.05 4.29 2.27
CA LEU A 48 -6.21 4.14 1.39
C LEU A 48 -6.94 2.83 1.70
N TRP A 49 -8.27 2.89 1.70
CA TRP A 49 -9.16 1.75 1.88
C TRP A 49 -10.02 1.51 0.64
N VAL A 50 -9.98 0.28 0.13
CA VAL A 50 -10.75 -0.14 -1.05
C VAL A 50 -11.49 -1.44 -0.73
N ASP A 51 -12.77 -1.35 -0.34
CA ASP A 51 -13.63 -2.52 -0.15
C ASP A 51 -12.98 -3.68 0.65
N GLY A 52 -12.42 -3.38 1.83
CA GLY A 52 -11.73 -4.37 2.66
C GLY A 52 -10.23 -4.54 2.34
N ILE A 53 -9.73 -3.90 1.29
CA ILE A 53 -8.30 -3.91 0.95
C ILE A 53 -7.64 -2.69 1.61
N VAL A 54 -6.62 -2.95 2.42
CA VAL A 54 -5.78 -1.92 3.03
C VAL A 54 -4.61 -1.63 2.09
N ILE A 55 -4.44 -0.37 1.71
CA ILE A 55 -3.24 0.11 1.02
C ILE A 55 -2.48 0.98 2.01
N GLU A 56 -1.28 0.55 2.36
CA GLU A 56 -0.36 1.25 3.26
C GLU A 56 0.81 1.77 2.42
N VAL A 57 1.15 3.03 2.57
CA VAL A 57 2.25 3.69 1.87
C VAL A 57 3.35 4.01 2.87
N LYS A 58 4.61 3.81 2.44
CA LYS A 58 5.77 4.30 3.17
C LYS A 58 6.79 4.85 2.18
N LYS A 59 7.17 6.11 2.37
CA LYS A 59 8.30 6.72 1.63
C LYS A 59 9.60 5.97 1.94
N MET A 60 9.98 5.91 3.20
CA MET A 60 11.19 5.19 3.63
C MET A 60 10.92 3.71 3.89
N ARG A 61 11.98 2.89 3.78
CA ARG A 61 11.95 1.47 4.11
C ARG A 61 11.84 1.30 5.64
N PRO A 62 10.68 0.89 6.21
CA PRO A 62 10.60 0.60 7.64
C PRO A 62 11.43 -0.65 7.99
N PRO A 63 11.79 -0.83 9.27
CA PRO A 63 12.30 -2.11 9.74
C PRO A 63 11.33 -3.24 9.37
N ARG A 64 11.85 -4.34 8.81
CA ARG A 64 11.02 -5.46 8.34
C ARG A 64 10.09 -6.00 9.42
N ALA A 65 10.58 -6.11 10.66
CA ALA A 65 9.78 -6.57 11.80
C ALA A 65 8.60 -5.64 12.09
N ALA A 66 8.83 -4.32 12.16
CA ALA A 66 7.78 -3.34 12.38
C ALA A 66 6.70 -3.36 11.28
N LEU A 67 7.13 -3.50 10.02
CA LEU A 67 6.19 -3.65 8.91
C LEU A 67 5.41 -4.96 8.99
N PHE A 68 6.08 -6.06 9.32
CA PHE A 68 5.44 -7.36 9.48
C PHE A 68 4.39 -7.34 10.61
N ASP A 69 4.70 -6.72 11.74
CA ASP A 69 3.78 -6.59 12.88
C ASP A 69 2.56 -5.72 12.53
N GLN A 70 2.78 -4.62 11.81
CA GLN A 70 1.70 -3.77 11.32
C GLN A 70 0.78 -4.52 10.35
N VAL A 71 1.35 -5.18 9.34
CA VAL A 71 0.58 -5.94 8.35
C VAL A 71 -0.14 -7.11 9.01
N THR A 72 0.49 -7.80 9.97
CA THR A 72 -0.14 -8.87 10.74
C THR A 72 -1.33 -8.35 11.54
N ARG A 73 -1.18 -7.20 12.21
CA ARG A 73 -2.28 -6.54 12.93
C ARG A 73 -3.45 -6.19 12.02
N TYR A 74 -3.17 -5.71 10.80
CA TYR A 74 -4.22 -5.38 9.84
C TYR A 74 -4.87 -6.64 9.28
N ALA A 75 -4.08 -7.62 8.86
CA ALA A 75 -4.57 -8.87 8.28
C ALA A 75 -5.38 -9.69 9.30
N SER A 76 -5.14 -9.55 10.61
CA SER A 76 -5.96 -10.23 11.62
C SER A 76 -7.37 -9.66 11.77
N GLN A 77 -7.67 -8.45 11.27
CA GLN A 77 -9.00 -7.83 11.39
C GLN A 77 -9.98 -8.43 10.40
N GLU A 78 -11.14 -8.90 10.84
CA GLU A 78 -12.14 -9.57 9.98
C GLU A 78 -12.57 -8.73 8.77
N CYS A 79 -12.71 -7.42 8.93
CA CYS A 79 -13.09 -6.49 7.87
C CYS A 79 -12.02 -6.33 6.76
N VAL A 80 -10.79 -6.80 6.99
CA VAL A 80 -9.70 -6.76 6.01
C VAL A 80 -9.74 -8.02 5.16
N ARG A 81 -9.64 -7.87 3.84
CA ARG A 81 -9.60 -8.94 2.83
C ARG A 81 -8.20 -9.14 2.25
N ALA A 82 -7.41 -8.08 2.17
CA ALA A 82 -6.02 -8.11 1.69
C ALA A 82 -5.26 -6.86 2.15
N VAL A 83 -3.92 -6.94 2.14
CA VAL A 83 -3.05 -5.79 2.42
C VAL A 83 -2.09 -5.57 1.25
N ILE A 84 -1.97 -4.32 0.81
CA ILE A 84 -1.04 -3.88 -0.21
C ILE A 84 -0.10 -2.87 0.44
N VAL A 85 1.18 -3.17 0.47
CA VAL A 85 2.20 -2.24 0.96
C VAL A 85 2.87 -1.60 -0.24
N VAL A 86 2.81 -0.29 -0.34
CA VAL A 86 3.49 0.52 -1.34
C VAL A 86 4.73 1.12 -0.70
N LEU A 87 5.90 0.76 -1.21
CA LEU A 87 7.20 1.19 -0.69
C LEU A 87 8.00 1.85 -1.80
N GLU A 88 8.86 2.83 -1.49
CA GLU A 88 9.85 3.31 -2.46
C GLU A 88 10.78 2.14 -2.87
N ARG A 89 11.40 1.48 -1.88
CA ARG A 89 12.26 0.31 -2.06
C ARG A 89 11.61 -0.96 -1.51
N SER A 90 11.60 -2.03 -2.31
CA SER A 90 10.95 -3.29 -1.96
C SER A 90 11.51 -3.93 -0.67
N ILE A 91 10.60 -4.48 0.14
CA ILE A 91 10.89 -5.41 1.23
C ILE A 91 10.15 -6.70 0.94
N SER A 92 10.80 -7.85 1.13
CA SER A 92 10.10 -9.14 1.08
C SER A 92 9.17 -9.28 2.30
N LEU A 93 7.91 -9.61 2.05
CA LEU A 93 6.95 -10.10 3.03
C LEU A 93 6.36 -11.42 2.53
N PRO A 94 5.88 -12.30 3.41
CA PRO A 94 5.08 -13.46 2.99
C PRO A 94 3.90 -13.01 2.12
N ALA A 95 3.60 -13.78 1.07
CA ALA A 95 2.46 -13.50 0.18
C ALA A 95 1.09 -13.65 0.87
N THR A 96 1.07 -14.29 2.04
CA THR A 96 -0.11 -14.48 2.88
C THR A 96 0.26 -14.26 4.33
N ILE A 97 -0.54 -13.48 5.06
CA ILE A 97 -0.43 -13.28 6.51
C ILE A 97 -1.83 -13.40 7.10
N CYS A 98 -2.00 -14.14 8.21
CA CYS A 98 -3.31 -14.43 8.81
C CYS A 98 -4.33 -15.01 7.80
N GLY A 99 -3.87 -15.79 6.82
CA GLY A 99 -4.72 -16.36 5.76
C GLY A 99 -5.14 -15.37 4.66
N LYS A 100 -4.66 -14.11 4.71
CA LYS A 100 -5.05 -13.06 3.77
C LYS A 100 -3.91 -12.68 2.82
N PRO A 101 -4.22 -12.38 1.55
CA PRO A 101 -3.22 -11.95 0.58
C PRO A 101 -2.50 -10.68 1.03
N VAL A 102 -1.17 -10.69 0.89
CA VAL A 102 -0.29 -9.56 1.10
C VAL A 102 0.55 -9.35 -0.15
N SER A 103 0.64 -8.11 -0.62
CA SER A 103 1.45 -7.75 -1.78
C SER A 103 2.30 -6.54 -1.48
N VAL A 104 3.56 -6.57 -1.91
CA VAL A 104 4.45 -5.41 -1.83
C VAL A 104 4.65 -4.85 -3.24
N LEU A 105 4.33 -3.57 -3.41
CA LEU A 105 4.55 -2.81 -4.63
C LEU A 105 5.68 -1.83 -4.36
N SER A 106 6.79 -1.98 -5.10
CA SER A 106 7.88 -1.02 -5.07
C SER A 106 7.61 0.08 -6.09
N LEU A 107 7.60 1.33 -5.65
CA LEU A 107 7.47 2.48 -6.54
C LEU A 107 8.66 2.51 -7.50
N ASN A 108 9.90 2.23 -7.05
CA ASN A 108 11.07 2.17 -7.93
C ASN A 108 10.91 1.16 -9.09
N ALA A 109 10.32 -0.02 -8.81
CA ALA A 109 10.03 -1.01 -9.86
C ALA A 109 8.93 -0.54 -10.84
N LEU A 110 8.08 0.39 -10.42
CA LEU A 110 7.08 1.05 -11.26
C LEU A 110 7.63 2.32 -11.93
N TRP A 111 8.88 2.73 -11.70
CA TRP A 111 9.50 3.91 -12.34
C TRP A 111 10.15 3.61 -13.69
N GLY A 112 10.09 2.36 -14.16
CA GLY A 112 10.76 1.96 -15.41
C GLY A 112 12.28 1.94 -15.30
N ILE A 113 12.85 2.15 -14.11
CA ILE A 113 14.27 1.93 -13.84
C ILE A 113 14.43 0.46 -13.47
N ALA A 114 14.42 -0.39 -14.50
CA ALA A 114 15.12 -1.66 -14.44
C ALA A 114 16.61 -1.36 -14.63
N VAL A 115 17.37 -1.40 -13.54
CA VAL A 115 18.82 -1.68 -13.60
C VAL A 115 19.10 -2.86 -12.71
#